data_AF-A0A961I9P7-F1
#
_entry.id   AF-A0A961I9P7-F1
#
_cell.length_a   1.000
_cell.length_b   1.000
_cell.length_c   1.000
_cell.angle_alpha   90.00
_cell.angle_beta   90.00
_cell.angle_gamma   90.00
#
_symmetry.space_group_name_H-M   'P 1'
#
loop_
_entity.id
_entity.type
_entity.pdbx_description
1 polymer ?
#
loop_
_entity_poly.entity_id
_entity_poly.type
_entity_poly.pdbx_seq_one_letter_code
_entity_poly.pdbx_strand_id
1 'polypeptide(L)'
;MTPRILSIVFMLLLSTTWIVQTGCRAGEEAALVRGRAYYDIYDEAVNLYFKPPYRKEQAVGLMRSACEYHTELQDASCYNLGILLEIHGQPDQALEAYKRAQSLNPHQLYALAIQRLGGRAIESSSDYLKFMSQIVEHCRADDREAALLSMRRMMSVAVGPGHPITLHREMLDQPFVQKCLGDSVQYQQYVSELPANSETLDGAIYRERAAVHPFHGLWDMELYLRGLQQREQSHNRITADWQNVLQATRNAQGNVVARELRAMFQALDTYGRRSQIDGQKALAIKRAAAILLQNDPYFARVRGNAAIQSVIAPILR
;
A
#
# COMPACT_ATOMS: atom_id res chain seq x y z
N MET A 1 -32.12 5.28 61.54
CA MET A 1 -31.57 6.19 60.51
C MET A 1 -30.44 5.48 59.77
N THR A 2 -30.75 4.50 58.92
CA THR A 2 -29.73 3.71 58.20
C THR A 2 -30.28 3.10 56.89
N PRO A 3 -30.71 3.93 55.91
CA PRO A 3 -30.66 3.45 54.53
C PRO A 3 -30.07 4.43 53.51
N ARG A 4 -29.84 5.71 53.88
CA ARG A 4 -29.42 6.74 52.90
C ARG A 4 -27.92 6.80 52.59
N ILE A 5 -27.06 6.33 53.51
CA ILE A 5 -25.61 6.39 53.31
C ILE A 5 -25.10 5.24 52.42
N LEU A 6 -25.76 4.07 52.44
CA LEU A 6 -25.37 2.91 51.63
C LEU A 6 -25.59 3.14 50.12
N SER A 7 -26.64 3.87 49.72
CA SER A 7 -26.91 4.16 48.30
C SER A 7 -25.92 5.15 47.67
N ILE A 8 -25.38 6.10 48.43
CA ILE A 8 -24.46 7.12 47.89
C ILE A 8 -23.07 6.53 47.64
N VAL A 9 -22.60 5.66 48.55
CA VAL A 9 -21.30 4.98 48.37
C VAL A 9 -21.35 3.98 47.20
N PHE A 10 -22.48 3.31 46.97
CA PHE A 10 -22.65 2.40 45.84
C PHE A 10 -22.70 3.14 44.48
N MET A 11 -23.29 4.33 44.42
CA MET A 11 -23.28 5.17 43.21
C MET A 11 -21.89 5.74 42.88
N LEU A 12 -21.09 6.12 43.88
CA LEU A 12 -19.73 6.65 43.67
C LEU A 12 -18.72 5.55 43.27
N LEU A 13 -18.91 4.32 43.74
CA LEU A 13 -18.09 3.18 43.31
C LEU A 13 -18.42 2.73 41.87
N LEU A 14 -19.68 2.87 41.44
CA LEU A 14 -20.07 2.61 40.04
C LEU A 14 -19.60 3.70 39.08
N SER A 15 -19.59 4.98 39.47
CA SER A 15 -19.10 6.04 38.58
C SER A 15 -17.57 6.04 38.42
N THR A 16 -16.82 5.70 39.46
CA THR A 16 -15.36 5.64 39.41
C THR A 16 -14.82 4.42 38.68
N THR A 17 -15.52 3.28 38.74
CA THR A 17 -15.16 2.08 37.95
C THR A 17 -15.37 2.28 36.44
N TRP A 18 -16.40 3.02 36.03
CA TRP A 18 -16.65 3.37 34.61
C TRP A 18 -15.58 4.29 34.02
N ILE A 19 -15.05 5.24 34.80
CA ILE A 19 -14.00 6.16 34.34
C ILE A 19 -12.65 5.43 34.20
N VAL A 20 -12.34 4.48 35.09
CA VAL A 20 -11.09 3.69 35.02
C VAL A 20 -11.12 2.70 33.85
N GLN A 21 -12.25 2.04 33.59
CA GLN A 21 -12.37 1.08 32.47
C GLN A 21 -12.28 1.75 31.10
N THR A 22 -12.87 2.93 30.92
CA THR A 22 -12.81 3.66 29.64
C THR A 22 -11.39 4.17 29.34
N GLY A 23 -10.65 4.62 30.35
CA GLY A 23 -9.24 5.04 30.20
C GLY A 23 -8.28 3.90 29.84
N CYS A 24 -8.45 2.71 30.44
CA CYS A 24 -7.65 1.54 30.10
C CYS A 24 -7.89 1.05 28.66
N ARG A 25 -9.16 0.98 28.24
CA ARG A 25 -9.52 0.51 26.90
C ARG A 25 -9.01 1.43 25.79
N ALA A 26 -9.13 2.75 25.95
CA ALA A 26 -8.56 3.70 25.00
C ALA A 26 -7.02 3.60 24.92
N GLY A 27 -6.36 3.28 26.05
CA GLY A 27 -4.92 3.01 26.09
C GLY A 27 -4.51 1.77 25.29
N GLU A 28 -5.29 0.69 25.40
CA GLU A 28 -5.07 -0.56 24.64
C GLU A 28 -5.33 -0.38 23.14
N GLU A 29 -6.43 0.29 22.78
CA GLU A 29 -6.80 0.55 21.38
C GLU A 29 -5.79 1.47 20.67
N ALA A 30 -5.24 2.48 21.37
CA ALA A 30 -4.17 3.31 20.83
C ALA A 30 -2.82 2.55 20.74
N ALA A 31 -2.53 1.65 21.68
CA ALA A 31 -1.31 0.86 21.66
C ALA A 31 -1.24 -0.10 20.46
N LEU A 32 -2.39 -0.58 19.97
CA LEU A 32 -2.50 -1.49 18.84
C LEU A 32 -1.91 -0.94 17.53
N VAL A 33 -1.96 0.38 17.35
CA VAL A 33 -1.57 1.07 16.11
C VAL A 33 -0.35 1.98 16.27
N ARG A 34 0.08 2.28 17.52
CA ARG A 34 1.15 3.23 17.78
C ARG A 34 2.49 2.76 17.19
N GLY A 35 3.10 3.62 16.36
CA GLY A 35 4.42 3.40 15.79
C GLY A 35 4.48 2.32 14.70
N ARG A 36 3.33 1.80 14.27
CA ARG A 36 3.23 0.91 13.10
C ARG A 36 3.07 1.75 11.84
N ALA A 37 3.43 1.20 10.68
CA ALA A 37 3.11 1.84 9.40
C ALA A 37 1.64 1.57 9.06
N TYR A 38 0.97 2.54 8.43
CA TYR A 38 -0.42 2.39 7.99
C TYR A 38 -0.65 1.10 7.17
N TYR A 39 0.25 0.79 6.24
CA TYR A 39 0.11 -0.36 5.36
C TYR A 39 0.12 -1.70 6.10
N ASP A 40 0.88 -1.82 7.19
CA ASP A 40 0.90 -3.05 7.99
C ASP A 40 -0.43 -3.24 8.75
N ILE A 41 -1.00 -2.14 9.23
CA ILE A 41 -2.31 -2.13 9.90
C ILE A 41 -3.41 -2.52 8.90
N TYR A 42 -3.37 -1.93 7.70
CA TYR A 42 -4.32 -2.22 6.64
C TYR A 42 -4.24 -3.67 6.15
N ASP A 43 -3.04 -4.17 5.86
CA ASP A 43 -2.83 -5.55 5.41
C ASP A 43 -3.32 -6.55 6.47
N GLU A 44 -3.06 -6.28 7.75
CA GLU A 44 -3.59 -7.08 8.85
C GLU A 44 -5.12 -7.06 8.91
N ALA A 45 -5.74 -5.87 8.84
CA ALA A 45 -7.20 -5.75 8.86
C ALA A 45 -7.85 -6.52 7.68
N VAL A 46 -7.28 -6.41 6.48
CA VAL A 46 -7.73 -7.14 5.29
C VAL A 46 -7.60 -8.66 5.51
N ASN A 47 -6.46 -9.12 6.02
CA ASN A 47 -6.26 -10.55 6.31
C ASN A 47 -7.25 -11.06 7.35
N LEU A 48 -7.46 -10.31 8.44
CA LEU A 48 -8.42 -10.67 9.49
C LEU A 48 -9.86 -10.73 8.96
N TYR A 49 -10.23 -9.84 8.04
CA TYR A 49 -11.59 -9.78 7.52
C TYR A 49 -11.87 -10.82 6.44
N PHE A 50 -10.95 -11.00 5.49
CA PHE A 50 -11.19 -11.74 4.25
C PHE A 50 -10.52 -13.12 4.18
N LYS A 51 -9.64 -13.48 5.13
CA LYS A 51 -8.99 -14.81 5.15
C LYS A 51 -9.44 -15.68 6.34
N PRO A 52 -9.60 -16.99 6.14
CA PRO A 52 -9.81 -17.93 7.24
C PRO A 52 -8.59 -18.01 8.20
N PRO A 53 -8.81 -18.16 9.52
CA PRO A 53 -10.10 -18.04 10.19
C PRO A 53 -10.57 -16.58 10.19
N TYR A 54 -11.80 -16.33 9.76
CA TYR A 54 -12.37 -14.99 9.66
C TYR A 54 -12.52 -14.37 11.05
N ARG A 55 -11.93 -13.19 11.26
CA ARG A 55 -11.96 -12.41 12.50
C ARG A 55 -12.39 -10.97 12.19
N LYS A 56 -13.60 -10.83 11.64
CA LYS A 56 -14.13 -9.58 11.07
C LYS A 56 -14.23 -8.47 12.11
N GLU A 57 -14.62 -8.80 13.33
CA GLU A 57 -14.79 -7.87 14.45
C GLU A 57 -13.42 -7.32 14.90
N GLN A 58 -12.37 -8.14 14.86
CA GLN A 58 -11.00 -7.69 15.13
C GLN A 58 -10.50 -6.75 14.03
N ALA A 59 -10.81 -7.04 12.77
CA ALA A 59 -10.46 -6.16 11.66
C ALA A 59 -11.13 -4.77 11.78
N VAL A 60 -12.43 -4.75 12.11
CA VAL A 60 -13.17 -3.50 12.34
C VAL A 60 -12.60 -2.76 13.56
N GLY A 61 -12.27 -3.47 14.64
CA GLY A 61 -11.62 -2.88 15.82
C GLY A 61 -10.26 -2.27 15.51
N LEU A 62 -9.40 -2.99 14.79
CA LEU A 62 -8.08 -2.51 14.36
C LEU A 62 -8.19 -1.24 13.49
N MET A 63 -9.12 -1.23 12.53
CA MET A 63 -9.30 -0.06 11.66
C MET A 63 -9.97 1.12 12.39
N ARG A 64 -10.81 0.85 13.41
CA ARG A 64 -11.36 1.87 14.30
C ARG A 64 -10.26 2.54 15.12
N SER A 65 -9.39 1.74 15.74
CA SER A 65 -8.19 2.24 16.41
C SER A 65 -7.31 3.07 15.47
N ALA A 66 -7.13 2.64 14.22
CA ALA A 66 -6.36 3.38 13.23
C ALA A 66 -6.99 4.74 12.90
N CYS A 67 -8.29 4.76 12.61
CA CYS A 67 -9.05 6.00 12.36
C CYS A 67 -9.03 6.97 13.57
N GLU A 68 -8.97 6.46 14.80
CA GLU A 68 -9.00 7.28 16.00
C GLU A 68 -7.62 7.80 16.42
N TYR A 69 -6.58 6.97 16.31
CA TYR A 69 -5.29 7.23 16.98
C TYR A 69 -4.07 7.23 16.05
N HIS A 70 -4.19 6.74 14.82
CA HIS A 70 -3.07 6.68 13.88
C HIS A 70 -2.99 7.97 13.06
N THR A 71 -1.87 8.69 13.15
CA THR A 71 -1.73 10.00 12.50
C THR A 71 -1.36 9.93 11.02
N GLU A 72 -0.67 8.86 10.59
CA GLU A 72 -0.37 8.64 9.18
C GLU A 72 -1.61 8.09 8.46
N LEU A 73 -2.02 8.75 7.37
CA LEU A 73 -3.16 8.36 6.52
C LEU A 73 -4.44 8.09 7.35
N GLN A 74 -4.70 8.94 8.34
CA GLN A 74 -5.84 8.81 9.24
C GLN A 74 -7.18 8.88 8.49
N ASP A 75 -7.27 9.75 7.49
CA ASP A 75 -8.42 9.87 6.59
C ASP A 75 -8.68 8.56 5.84
N ALA A 76 -7.64 7.95 5.27
CA ALA A 76 -7.74 6.66 4.58
C ALA A 76 -8.13 5.53 5.55
N SER A 77 -7.62 5.56 6.78
CA SER A 77 -8.01 4.61 7.84
C SER A 77 -9.50 4.72 8.17
N CYS A 78 -10.02 5.94 8.30
CA CYS A 78 -11.45 6.19 8.51
C CYS A 78 -12.30 5.76 7.31
N TYR A 79 -11.82 5.98 6.09
CA TYR A 79 -12.50 5.50 4.88
C TYR A 79 -12.58 3.96 4.83
N ASN A 80 -11.47 3.28 5.09
CA ASN A 80 -11.42 1.83 5.10
C ASN A 80 -12.24 1.22 6.24
N LEU A 81 -12.30 1.88 7.40
CA LEU A 81 -13.25 1.52 8.45
C LEU A 81 -14.68 1.56 7.92
N GLY A 82 -15.05 2.62 7.19
CA GLY A 82 -16.37 2.75 6.57
C GLY A 82 -16.70 1.58 5.64
N ILE A 83 -15.75 1.19 4.77
CA ILE A 83 -15.92 0.04 3.87
C ILE A 83 -16.18 -1.25 4.67
N LEU A 84 -15.36 -1.54 5.69
CA LEU A 84 -15.51 -2.76 6.47
C LEU A 84 -16.85 -2.79 7.24
N LEU A 85 -17.27 -1.66 7.80
CA LEU A 85 -18.56 -1.51 8.49
C LEU A 85 -19.73 -1.73 7.54
N GLU A 86 -19.65 -1.20 6.34
CA GLU A 86 -20.70 -1.35 5.33
C GLU A 86 -20.85 -2.80 4.87
N ILE A 87 -19.75 -3.48 4.53
CA ILE A 87 -19.76 -4.90 4.17
C ILE A 87 -20.25 -5.76 5.36
N HIS A 88 -20.03 -5.28 6.58
CA HIS A 88 -20.50 -5.91 7.81
C HIS A 88 -21.96 -5.53 8.18
N GLY A 89 -22.69 -4.83 7.30
CA GLY A 89 -24.11 -4.51 7.49
C GLY A 89 -24.38 -3.36 8.48
N GLN A 90 -23.40 -2.48 8.72
CA GLN A 90 -23.49 -1.34 9.64
C GLN A 90 -23.41 0.01 8.89
N PRO A 91 -24.38 0.33 8.01
CA PRO A 91 -24.31 1.50 7.12
C PRO A 91 -24.28 2.84 7.86
N ASP A 92 -24.95 2.97 9.00
CA ASP A 92 -24.95 4.22 9.78
C ASP A 92 -23.55 4.52 10.35
N GLN A 93 -22.88 3.50 10.89
CA GLN A 93 -21.51 3.67 11.38
C GLN A 93 -20.53 3.90 10.23
N ALA A 94 -20.75 3.26 9.09
CA ALA A 94 -19.96 3.48 7.88
C ALA A 94 -20.06 4.93 7.41
N LEU A 95 -21.26 5.50 7.40
CA LEU A 95 -21.51 6.90 7.05
C LEU A 95 -20.74 7.86 7.95
N GLU A 96 -20.75 7.63 9.26
CA GLU A 96 -19.97 8.45 10.21
C GLU A 96 -18.46 8.33 9.98
N ALA A 97 -17.96 7.12 9.69
CA ALA A 97 -16.55 6.91 9.35
C ALA A 97 -16.15 7.63 8.06
N TYR A 98 -16.98 7.58 7.02
CA TYR A 98 -16.73 8.31 5.77
C TYR A 98 -16.78 9.84 5.95
N LYS A 99 -17.74 10.36 6.74
CA LYS A 99 -17.79 11.79 7.10
C LYS A 99 -16.52 12.23 7.82
N ARG A 100 -16.03 11.40 8.74
CA ARG A 100 -14.77 11.68 9.44
C ARG A 100 -13.59 11.70 8.46
N ALA A 101 -13.48 10.74 7.56
CA ALA A 101 -12.46 10.73 6.51
C ALA A 101 -12.49 12.04 5.68
N GLN A 102 -13.67 12.43 5.19
CA GLN A 102 -13.89 13.67 4.44
C GLN A 102 -13.53 14.93 5.23
N SER A 103 -13.74 14.93 6.55
CA SER A 103 -13.40 16.07 7.42
C SER A 103 -11.89 16.20 7.67
N LEU A 104 -11.18 15.08 7.71
CA LEU A 104 -9.73 15.04 7.89
C LEU A 104 -9.00 15.44 6.60
N ASN A 105 -9.47 14.93 5.47
CA ASN A 105 -8.93 15.23 4.16
C ASN A 105 -10.06 15.18 3.12
N PRO A 106 -10.53 16.34 2.63
CA PRO A 106 -11.57 16.37 1.62
C PRO A 106 -11.15 15.63 0.34
N HIS A 107 -11.83 14.55 0.01
CA HIS A 107 -11.51 13.73 -1.16
C HIS A 107 -12.77 13.24 -1.88
N GLN A 108 -12.75 13.23 -3.21
CA GLN A 108 -13.92 12.88 -4.02
C GLN A 108 -14.46 11.47 -3.71
N LEU A 109 -13.57 10.51 -3.46
CA LEU A 109 -13.96 9.14 -3.09
C LEU A 109 -14.78 9.09 -1.80
N TYR A 110 -14.41 9.87 -0.78
CA TYR A 110 -15.10 9.85 0.50
C TYR A 110 -16.47 10.54 0.37
N ALA A 111 -16.54 11.65 -0.37
CA ALA A 111 -17.80 12.32 -0.68
C ALA A 111 -18.80 11.41 -1.42
N LEU A 112 -18.33 10.64 -2.40
CA LEU A 112 -19.16 9.67 -3.13
C LEU A 112 -19.70 8.58 -2.20
N ALA A 113 -18.88 8.07 -1.27
CA ALA A 113 -19.29 7.07 -0.29
C ALA A 113 -20.38 7.60 0.65
N ILE A 114 -20.23 8.85 1.15
CA ILE A 114 -21.23 9.53 1.99
C ILE A 114 -22.55 9.70 1.23
N GLN A 115 -22.48 10.16 -0.02
CA GLN A 115 -23.66 10.42 -0.85
C GLN A 115 -24.45 9.12 -1.13
N ARG A 116 -23.74 8.04 -1.47
CA ARG A 116 -24.33 6.73 -1.73
C ARG A 116 -25.06 6.17 -0.51
N LEU A 117 -24.46 6.21 0.67
CA LEU A 117 -25.11 5.74 1.91
C LEU A 117 -26.18 6.70 2.43
N GLY A 118 -26.04 8.00 2.17
CA GLY A 118 -27.02 9.03 2.54
C GLY A 118 -28.28 9.08 1.66
N GLY A 119 -28.46 8.11 0.74
CA GLY A 119 -29.65 8.00 -0.10
C GLY A 119 -29.84 9.14 -1.11
N ARG A 120 -28.80 9.94 -1.37
CA ARG A 120 -28.83 10.97 -2.41
C ARG A 120 -28.38 10.34 -3.72
N ALA A 121 -29.14 10.56 -4.79
CA ALA A 121 -28.76 10.13 -6.14
C ALA A 121 -27.33 10.57 -6.42
N ILE A 122 -26.49 9.63 -6.86
CA ILE A 122 -25.14 9.91 -7.30
C ILE A 122 -25.28 10.69 -8.61
N GLU A 123 -25.21 12.01 -8.52
CA GLU A 123 -24.87 12.80 -9.69
C GLU A 123 -23.39 12.53 -9.92
N SER A 124 -23.11 11.51 -10.73
CA SER A 124 -21.75 11.11 -11.03
C SER A 124 -21.00 12.31 -11.55
N SER A 125 -20.02 12.80 -10.79
CA SER A 125 -19.18 13.94 -11.17
C SER A 125 -18.29 13.67 -12.38
N SER A 126 -18.25 12.42 -12.87
CA SER A 126 -17.55 12.03 -14.09
C SER A 126 -18.50 11.31 -15.04
N ASP A 127 -18.49 11.72 -16.30
CA ASP A 127 -19.24 11.03 -17.36
C ASP A 127 -18.83 9.55 -17.48
N TYR A 128 -17.58 9.20 -17.16
CA TYR A 128 -17.11 7.82 -17.14
C TYR A 128 -17.93 6.93 -16.18
N LEU A 129 -18.01 7.32 -14.90
CA LEU A 129 -18.72 6.54 -13.88
C LEU A 129 -20.23 6.44 -14.19
N LYS A 130 -20.80 7.49 -14.78
CA LYS A 130 -22.19 7.49 -15.26
C LYS A 130 -22.40 6.42 -16.33
N PHE A 131 -21.55 6.41 -17.37
CA PHE A 131 -21.68 5.43 -18.45
C PHE A 131 -21.35 4.01 -17.98
N MET A 132 -20.40 3.81 -17.07
CA MET A 132 -20.15 2.51 -16.44
C MET A 132 -21.37 1.98 -15.68
N SER A 133 -22.06 2.85 -14.91
CA SER A 133 -23.31 2.45 -14.23
C SER A 133 -24.37 2.00 -15.23
N GLN A 134 -24.56 2.76 -16.32
CA GLN A 134 -25.51 2.42 -17.38
C GLN A 134 -25.17 1.08 -18.05
N ILE A 135 -23.90 0.82 -18.36
CA ILE A 135 -23.45 -0.47 -18.91
C ILE A 135 -23.83 -1.61 -17.96
N VAL A 136 -23.59 -1.45 -16.66
CA VAL A 136 -23.92 -2.48 -15.67
C VAL A 136 -25.43 -2.71 -15.57
N GLU A 137 -26.23 -1.65 -15.56
CA GLU A 137 -27.69 -1.72 -15.53
C GLU A 137 -28.26 -2.43 -16.77
N HIS A 138 -27.84 -2.02 -17.96
CA HIS A 138 -28.29 -2.62 -19.21
C HIS A 138 -27.85 -4.09 -19.32
N CYS A 139 -26.64 -4.43 -18.91
CA CYS A 139 -26.20 -5.83 -18.85
C CYS A 139 -26.98 -6.69 -17.85
N ARG A 140 -27.44 -6.12 -16.72
CA ARG A 140 -28.33 -6.83 -15.79
C ARG A 140 -29.73 -7.04 -16.36
N ALA A 141 -30.18 -6.13 -17.22
CA ALA A 141 -31.47 -6.19 -17.90
C ALA A 141 -31.43 -7.03 -19.20
N ASP A 142 -30.27 -7.62 -19.54
CA ASP A 142 -30.02 -8.33 -20.80
C ASP A 142 -30.22 -7.44 -22.06
N ASP A 143 -30.12 -6.12 -21.89
CA ASP A 143 -30.22 -5.13 -22.96
C ASP A 143 -28.84 -4.83 -23.55
N ARG A 144 -28.40 -5.73 -24.43
CA ARG A 144 -27.07 -5.66 -25.05
C ARG A 144 -26.87 -4.41 -25.92
N GLU A 145 -27.90 -3.96 -26.63
CA GLU A 145 -27.79 -2.80 -27.51
C GLU A 145 -27.60 -1.51 -26.70
N ALA A 146 -28.38 -1.31 -25.63
CA ALA A 146 -28.23 -0.15 -24.77
C ALA A 146 -26.91 -0.18 -23.98
N ALA A 147 -26.44 -1.37 -23.59
CA ALA A 147 -25.12 -1.55 -22.98
C ALA A 147 -23.99 -1.13 -23.95
N LEU A 148 -24.05 -1.54 -25.22
CA LEU A 148 -23.07 -1.16 -26.25
C LEU A 148 -23.13 0.35 -26.56
N LEU A 149 -24.32 0.95 -26.58
CA LEU A 149 -24.46 2.40 -26.75
C LEU A 149 -23.82 3.16 -25.58
N SER A 150 -24.03 2.71 -24.36
CA SER A 150 -23.41 3.27 -23.15
C SER A 150 -21.89 3.10 -23.17
N MET A 151 -21.39 1.95 -23.63
CA MET A 151 -19.97 1.70 -23.85
C MET A 151 -19.36 2.67 -24.87
N ARG A 152 -20.01 2.87 -26.02
CA ARG A 152 -19.55 3.82 -27.04
C ARG A 152 -19.43 5.24 -26.48
N ARG A 153 -20.43 5.69 -25.70
CA ARG A 153 -20.41 7.00 -25.05
C ARG A 153 -19.28 7.11 -24.03
N MET A 154 -19.07 6.08 -23.22
CA MET A 154 -17.95 6.02 -22.28
C MET A 154 -16.61 6.15 -23.00
N MET A 155 -16.39 5.39 -24.07
CA MET A 155 -15.15 5.42 -24.84
C MET A 155 -14.86 6.82 -25.39
N SER A 156 -15.89 7.60 -25.77
CA SER A 156 -15.72 8.97 -26.24
C SER A 156 -15.28 9.99 -25.17
N VAL A 157 -15.45 9.67 -23.88
CA VAL A 157 -15.10 10.54 -22.74
C VAL A 157 -13.93 10.01 -21.89
N ALA A 158 -13.38 8.83 -22.24
CA ALA A 158 -12.35 8.17 -21.44
C ALA A 158 -11.18 7.65 -22.29
N VAL A 159 -11.16 7.91 -23.60
CA VAL A 159 -10.08 7.52 -24.51
C VAL A 159 -9.64 8.71 -25.35
N GLY A 160 -8.38 9.10 -25.20
CA GLY A 160 -7.75 10.13 -26.03
C GLY A 160 -6.79 11.06 -25.26
N PRO A 161 -5.98 11.87 -25.97
CA PRO A 161 -5.15 12.89 -25.34
C PRO A 161 -6.01 13.97 -24.67
N GLY A 162 -5.75 14.24 -23.38
CA GLY A 162 -6.45 15.28 -22.62
C GLY A 162 -7.60 14.80 -21.74
N HIS A 163 -7.89 13.50 -21.73
CA HIS A 163 -8.88 12.91 -20.81
C HIS A 163 -8.25 12.53 -19.47
N PRO A 164 -8.97 12.70 -18.34
CA PRO A 164 -8.43 12.45 -16.99
C PRO A 164 -8.31 10.95 -16.64
N ILE A 165 -8.90 10.06 -17.44
CA ILE A 165 -8.93 8.61 -17.20
C ILE A 165 -8.34 7.93 -18.43
N THR A 166 -7.34 7.07 -18.23
CA THR A 166 -6.84 6.16 -19.26
C THR A 166 -7.52 4.82 -19.08
N LEU A 167 -8.31 4.39 -20.07
CA LEU A 167 -8.89 3.05 -20.07
C LEU A 167 -7.85 2.01 -20.49
N HIS A 168 -7.80 0.91 -19.75
CA HIS A 168 -7.00 -0.25 -20.07
C HIS A 168 -7.89 -1.45 -20.40
N ARG A 169 -7.35 -2.38 -21.19
CA ARG A 169 -8.03 -3.59 -21.63
C ARG A 169 -8.70 -4.34 -20.47
N GLU A 170 -7.99 -4.48 -19.36
CA GLU A 170 -8.40 -5.22 -18.16
C GLU A 170 -9.64 -4.62 -17.47
N MET A 171 -9.89 -3.32 -17.65
CA MET A 171 -11.09 -2.66 -17.12
C MET A 171 -12.35 -3.08 -17.86
N LEU A 172 -12.25 -3.37 -19.16
CA LEU A 172 -13.37 -3.87 -19.95
C LEU A 172 -13.45 -5.39 -19.88
N ASP A 173 -12.33 -6.09 -19.78
CA ASP A 173 -12.22 -7.56 -19.68
C ASP A 173 -12.75 -8.18 -18.37
N GLN A 174 -13.61 -7.46 -17.65
CA GLN A 174 -14.24 -7.93 -16.43
C GLN A 174 -15.23 -9.07 -16.75
N PRO A 175 -15.23 -10.18 -16.00
CA PRO A 175 -16.07 -11.34 -16.30
C PRO A 175 -17.56 -11.03 -16.47
N PHE A 176 -18.06 -10.05 -15.71
CA PHE A 176 -19.44 -9.58 -15.81
C PHE A 176 -19.73 -8.92 -17.17
N VAL A 177 -18.85 -8.04 -17.64
CA VAL A 177 -19.02 -7.33 -18.92
C VAL A 177 -18.81 -8.30 -20.08
N GLN A 178 -17.81 -9.19 -19.99
CA GLN A 178 -17.57 -10.25 -20.97
C GLN A 178 -18.78 -11.17 -21.15
N LYS A 179 -19.44 -11.56 -20.06
CA LYS A 179 -20.67 -12.39 -20.14
C LYS A 179 -21.78 -11.69 -20.93
N CYS A 180 -21.89 -10.37 -20.82
CA CYS A 180 -22.93 -9.56 -21.46
C CYS A 180 -22.58 -9.20 -22.91
N LEU A 181 -21.34 -8.79 -23.17
CA LEU A 181 -20.90 -8.14 -24.40
C LEU A 181 -19.83 -8.89 -25.17
N GLY A 182 -19.24 -9.95 -24.61
CA GLY A 182 -18.03 -10.62 -25.12
C GLY A 182 -18.15 -11.14 -26.55
N ASP A 183 -19.33 -11.59 -26.94
CA ASP A 183 -19.61 -12.06 -28.31
C ASP A 183 -19.92 -10.92 -29.29
N SER A 184 -19.84 -9.66 -28.86
CA SER A 184 -20.09 -8.50 -29.74
C SER A 184 -18.83 -8.09 -30.45
N VAL A 185 -18.89 -8.06 -31.79
CA VAL A 185 -17.82 -7.53 -32.64
C VAL A 185 -17.44 -6.10 -32.24
N GLN A 186 -18.43 -5.26 -31.90
CA GLN A 186 -18.17 -3.87 -31.49
C GLN A 186 -17.43 -3.80 -30.15
N TYR A 187 -17.80 -4.66 -29.20
CA TYR A 187 -17.13 -4.73 -27.91
C TYR A 187 -15.70 -5.27 -28.05
N GLN A 188 -15.51 -6.34 -28.83
CA GLN A 188 -14.19 -6.89 -29.13
C GLN A 188 -13.28 -5.85 -29.79
N GLN A 189 -13.83 -5.02 -30.70
CA GLN A 189 -13.12 -3.91 -31.29
C GLN A 189 -12.66 -2.91 -30.22
N TYR A 190 -13.56 -2.45 -29.33
CA TYR A 190 -13.19 -1.54 -28.24
C TYR A 190 -12.07 -2.10 -27.35
N VAL A 191 -12.16 -3.36 -26.94
CA VAL A 191 -11.15 -4.02 -26.10
C VAL A 191 -9.80 -4.11 -26.82
N SER A 192 -9.80 -4.34 -28.13
CA SER A 192 -8.58 -4.46 -28.94
C SER A 192 -7.83 -3.13 -29.14
N GLU A 193 -8.55 -2.01 -29.14
CA GLU A 193 -8.00 -0.65 -29.32
C GLU A 193 -7.41 -0.08 -28.02
N LEU A 194 -7.73 -0.66 -26.86
CA LEU A 194 -7.23 -0.22 -25.57
C LEU A 194 -5.82 -0.76 -25.26
N PRO A 195 -4.96 0.06 -24.63
CA PRO A 195 -3.67 -0.41 -24.13
C PRO A 195 -3.89 -1.46 -23.02
N ALA A 196 -3.02 -2.46 -22.96
CA ALA A 196 -2.94 -3.33 -21.78
C ALA A 196 -2.41 -2.52 -20.59
N ASN A 197 -2.94 -2.79 -19.40
CA ASN A 197 -2.33 -2.30 -18.17
C ASN A 197 -1.09 -3.15 -17.88
N SER A 198 0.09 -2.58 -18.11
CA SER A 198 1.35 -3.24 -17.76
C SER A 198 1.63 -3.23 -16.25
N GLU A 199 0.87 -2.45 -15.48
CA GLU A 199 1.08 -2.27 -14.05
C GLU A 199 0.18 -3.21 -13.24
N THR A 200 0.80 -4.16 -12.55
CA THR A 200 0.10 -4.99 -11.57
C THR A 200 -0.14 -4.18 -10.30
N LEU A 201 -1.25 -4.43 -9.59
CA LEU A 201 -1.54 -3.79 -8.31
C LEU A 201 -0.38 -3.97 -7.32
N ASP A 202 0.22 -5.16 -7.29
CA ASP A 202 1.42 -5.44 -6.49
C ASP A 202 2.58 -4.52 -6.89
N GLY A 203 2.85 -4.38 -8.20
CA GLY A 203 3.87 -3.47 -8.72
C GLY A 203 3.66 -2.01 -8.30
N ALA A 204 2.42 -1.51 -8.41
CA ALA A 204 2.07 -0.15 -7.99
C ALA A 204 2.30 0.06 -6.48
N ILE A 205 1.84 -0.88 -5.64
CA ILE A 205 2.02 -0.81 -4.18
C ILE A 205 3.51 -0.78 -3.83
N TYR A 206 4.32 -1.65 -4.44
CA TYR A 206 5.76 -1.67 -4.16
C TYR A 206 6.46 -0.40 -4.63
N ARG A 207 6.03 0.22 -5.73
CA ARG A 207 6.59 1.49 -6.20
C ARG A 207 6.29 2.64 -5.22
N GLU A 208 5.05 2.72 -4.74
CA GLU A 208 4.65 3.72 -3.73
C GLU A 208 5.43 3.53 -2.41
N ARG A 209 5.50 2.28 -1.91
CA ARG A 209 6.28 1.96 -0.71
C ARG A 209 7.77 2.25 -0.92
N ALA A 210 8.30 1.96 -2.11
CA ALA A 210 9.67 2.27 -2.45
C ALA A 210 9.93 3.78 -2.46
N ALA A 211 9.02 4.59 -2.99
CA ALA A 211 9.18 6.04 -3.11
C ALA A 211 9.30 6.76 -1.75
N VAL A 212 8.55 6.30 -0.73
CA VAL A 212 8.60 6.88 0.62
C VAL A 212 9.70 6.28 1.51
N HIS A 213 10.36 5.21 1.07
CA HIS A 213 11.36 4.52 1.88
C HIS A 213 12.57 5.43 2.16
N PRO A 214 13.18 5.41 3.37
CA PRO A 214 14.33 6.27 3.70
C PRO A 214 15.54 6.13 2.76
N PHE A 215 15.65 5.00 2.06
CA PHE A 215 16.74 4.69 1.13
C PHE A 215 16.36 4.77 -0.36
N HIS A 216 15.17 5.26 -0.73
CA HIS A 216 14.69 5.29 -2.12
C HIS A 216 15.65 5.98 -3.12
N GLY A 217 16.33 7.04 -2.69
CA GLY A 217 17.31 7.73 -3.53
C GLY A 217 18.66 7.01 -3.65
N LEU A 218 18.96 6.08 -2.74
CA LEU A 218 20.25 5.42 -2.60
C LEU A 218 20.27 4.00 -3.16
N TRP A 219 19.15 3.30 -3.03
CA TRP A 219 19.00 1.88 -3.31
C TRP A 219 17.72 1.64 -4.07
N ASP A 220 17.72 0.66 -4.98
CA ASP A 220 16.51 0.22 -5.68
C ASP A 220 15.56 -0.48 -4.70
N MET A 221 14.69 0.31 -4.09
CA MET A 221 13.76 -0.16 -3.08
C MET A 221 12.58 -0.92 -3.69
N GLU A 222 12.20 -0.64 -4.93
CA GLU A 222 11.13 -1.38 -5.60
C GLU A 222 11.60 -2.82 -5.84
N LEU A 223 12.80 -2.98 -6.39
CA LEU A 223 13.42 -4.29 -6.61
C LEU A 223 13.63 -5.03 -5.28
N TYR A 224 13.99 -4.30 -4.22
CA TYR A 224 14.18 -4.88 -2.89
C TYR A 224 12.87 -5.43 -2.31
N LEU A 225 11.82 -4.62 -2.28
CA LEU A 225 10.54 -4.99 -1.68
C LEU A 225 9.85 -6.12 -2.45
N ARG A 226 10.08 -6.22 -3.76
CA ARG A 226 9.58 -7.30 -4.61
C ARG A 226 10.35 -8.63 -4.46
N GLY A 227 11.51 -8.62 -3.78
CA GLY A 227 12.35 -9.83 -3.64
C GLY A 227 13.01 -10.28 -4.95
N LEU A 228 13.27 -9.34 -5.88
CA LEU A 228 13.75 -9.62 -7.24
C LEU A 228 15.22 -9.26 -7.45
N GLN A 229 15.96 -8.97 -6.38
CA GLN A 229 17.33 -8.45 -6.40
C GLN A 229 18.34 -9.39 -7.09
N GLN A 230 18.01 -10.67 -7.30
CA GLN A 230 18.87 -11.64 -7.99
C GLN A 230 18.31 -12.08 -9.35
N ARG A 231 17.11 -11.60 -9.73
CA ARG A 231 16.38 -12.01 -10.94
C ARG A 231 16.32 -10.91 -11.98
N GLU A 232 16.28 -9.65 -11.55
CA GLU A 232 16.22 -8.49 -12.44
C GLU A 232 17.39 -7.55 -12.17
N GLN A 233 17.88 -6.90 -13.22
CA GLN A 233 18.99 -5.95 -13.11
C GLN A 233 18.46 -4.59 -12.65
N SER A 234 19.10 -4.01 -11.63
CA SER A 234 18.78 -2.68 -11.14
C SER A 234 19.28 -1.59 -12.09
N HIS A 235 18.45 -0.56 -12.31
CA HIS A 235 18.88 0.68 -12.97
C HIS A 235 19.57 1.66 -12.00
N ASN A 236 19.36 1.49 -10.69
CA ASN A 236 20.15 2.19 -9.68
C ASN A 236 21.58 1.64 -9.67
N ARG A 237 22.57 2.52 -9.89
CA ARG A 237 23.98 2.16 -9.97
C ARG A 237 24.50 1.43 -8.72
N ILE A 238 24.17 1.89 -7.52
CA ILE A 238 24.70 1.32 -6.27
C ILE A 238 24.16 -0.08 -6.06
N THR A 239 22.86 -0.29 -6.31
CA THR A 239 22.27 -1.62 -6.25
C THR A 239 22.81 -2.53 -7.35
N ALA A 240 23.06 -2.01 -8.57
CA ALA A 240 23.69 -2.76 -9.65
C ALA A 240 25.13 -3.21 -9.29
N ASP A 241 25.94 -2.32 -8.71
CA ASP A 241 27.30 -2.66 -8.26
C ASP A 241 27.25 -3.77 -7.17
N TRP A 242 26.25 -3.74 -6.29
CA TRP A 242 26.04 -4.82 -5.32
C TRP A 242 25.61 -6.14 -5.97
N GLN A 243 24.75 -6.11 -6.99
CA GLN A 243 24.41 -7.31 -7.77
C GLN A 243 25.65 -7.94 -8.42
N ASN A 244 26.59 -7.11 -8.90
CA ASN A 244 27.87 -7.58 -9.43
C ASN A 244 28.74 -8.24 -8.34
N VAL A 245 28.77 -7.67 -7.12
CA VAL A 245 29.42 -8.29 -5.96
C VAL A 245 28.82 -9.67 -5.66
N LEU A 246 27.49 -9.79 -5.66
CA LEU A 246 26.79 -11.05 -5.42
C LEU A 246 27.13 -12.08 -6.51
N GLN A 247 27.16 -11.68 -7.77
CA GLN A 247 27.46 -12.56 -8.90
C GLN A 247 28.92 -13.01 -8.91
N ALA A 248 29.87 -12.11 -8.67
CA ALA A 248 31.30 -12.43 -8.55
C ALA A 248 31.58 -13.38 -7.37
N THR A 249 30.82 -13.24 -6.28
CA THR A 249 30.90 -14.13 -5.12
C THR A 249 30.48 -15.57 -5.46
N ARG A 250 29.39 -15.75 -6.23
CA ARG A 250 28.96 -17.10 -6.71
C ARG A 250 30.06 -17.79 -7.49
N ASN A 251 30.79 -17.02 -8.29
CA ASN A 251 31.89 -17.49 -9.12
C ASN A 251 33.22 -17.61 -8.35
N ALA A 252 33.24 -17.37 -7.03
CA ALA A 252 34.43 -17.37 -6.18
C ALA A 252 35.56 -16.42 -6.65
N GLN A 253 35.19 -15.31 -7.31
CA GLN A 253 36.14 -14.37 -7.89
C GLN A 253 36.49 -13.24 -6.92
N GLY A 254 37.28 -13.52 -5.88
CA GLY A 254 37.56 -12.56 -4.80
C GLY A 254 38.13 -11.20 -5.26
N ASN A 255 39.00 -11.18 -6.28
CA ASN A 255 39.55 -9.93 -6.82
C ASN A 255 38.50 -9.11 -7.59
N VAL A 256 37.56 -9.77 -8.26
CA VAL A 256 36.44 -9.11 -8.95
C VAL A 256 35.50 -8.54 -7.89
N VAL A 257 35.16 -9.31 -6.85
CA VAL A 257 34.36 -8.81 -5.71
C VAL A 257 34.99 -7.53 -5.13
N ALA A 258 36.30 -7.51 -4.89
CA ALA A 258 36.99 -6.33 -4.38
C ALA A 258 36.89 -5.12 -5.34
N ARG A 259 36.93 -5.34 -6.66
CA ARG A 259 36.78 -4.27 -7.66
C ARG A 259 35.36 -3.69 -7.64
N GLU A 260 34.33 -4.55 -7.71
CA GLU A 260 32.93 -4.13 -7.70
C GLU A 260 32.57 -3.43 -6.38
N LEU A 261 33.11 -3.92 -5.25
CA LEU A 261 32.91 -3.28 -3.94
C LEU A 261 33.52 -1.88 -3.87
N ARG A 262 34.70 -1.66 -4.49
CA ARG A 262 35.29 -0.31 -4.59
C ARG A 262 34.42 0.63 -5.43
N ALA A 263 33.91 0.14 -6.57
CA ALA A 263 33.02 0.93 -7.42
C ALA A 263 31.74 1.33 -6.67
N MET A 264 31.11 0.38 -5.98
CA MET A 264 29.95 0.61 -5.12
C MET A 264 30.25 1.64 -4.03
N PHE A 265 31.38 1.50 -3.33
CA PHE A 265 31.75 2.41 -2.23
C PHE A 265 32.04 3.83 -2.72
N GLN A 266 32.62 4.00 -3.90
CA GLN A 266 32.82 5.30 -4.54
C GLN A 266 31.49 5.95 -4.95
N ALA A 267 30.54 5.17 -5.46
CA ALA A 267 29.21 5.66 -5.77
C ALA A 267 28.46 6.11 -4.50
N LEU A 268 28.58 5.34 -3.41
CA LEU A 268 28.05 5.70 -2.08
C LEU A 268 28.69 6.99 -1.54
N ASP A 269 30.01 7.17 -1.68
CA ASP A 269 30.68 8.42 -1.26
C ASP A 269 30.17 9.62 -2.06
N THR A 270 29.98 9.45 -3.37
CA THR A 270 29.49 10.52 -4.23
C THR A 270 28.07 10.92 -3.84
N TYR A 271 27.20 9.95 -3.57
CA TYR A 271 25.86 10.21 -3.05
C TYR A 271 25.89 10.91 -1.68
N GLY A 272 26.73 10.42 -0.76
CA GLY A 272 26.81 10.92 0.61
C GLY A 272 27.27 12.37 0.74
N ARG A 273 27.88 12.96 -0.29
CA ARG A 273 28.28 14.39 -0.29
C ARG A 273 27.12 15.37 -0.42
N ARG A 274 25.90 14.89 -0.74
CA ARG A 274 24.71 15.74 -0.94
C ARG A 274 24.22 16.37 0.35
N SER A 275 24.28 15.62 1.45
CA SER A 275 23.83 16.07 2.76
C SER A 275 24.45 15.22 3.87
N GLN A 276 24.45 15.71 5.11
CA GLN A 276 24.90 14.93 6.26
C GLN A 276 24.07 13.64 6.43
N ILE A 277 22.76 13.72 6.21
CA ILE A 277 21.84 12.58 6.30
C ILE A 277 22.17 11.53 5.23
N ASP A 278 22.41 11.94 4.00
CA ASP A 278 22.81 11.04 2.91
C ASP A 278 24.17 10.39 3.18
N GLY A 279 25.10 11.13 3.78
CA GLY A 279 26.38 10.59 4.24
C GLY A 279 26.22 9.48 5.27
N GLN A 280 25.30 9.65 6.23
CA GLN A 280 24.99 8.62 7.23
C GLN A 280 24.36 7.37 6.59
N LYS A 281 23.41 7.56 5.65
CA LYS A 281 22.79 6.46 4.90
C LYS A 281 23.81 5.69 4.07
N ALA A 282 24.70 6.40 3.37
CA ALA A 282 25.77 5.80 2.60
C ALA A 282 26.72 4.97 3.48
N LEU A 283 27.14 5.53 4.63
CA LEU A 283 27.97 4.81 5.60
C LEU A 283 27.27 3.56 6.15
N ALA A 284 25.96 3.63 6.43
CA ALA A 284 25.19 2.48 6.89
C ALA A 284 25.21 1.34 5.86
N ILE A 285 25.03 1.64 4.57
CA ILE A 285 25.11 0.62 3.50
C ILE A 285 26.52 0.03 3.40
N LYS A 286 27.58 0.85 3.48
CA LYS A 286 28.96 0.36 3.45
C LYS A 286 29.24 -0.62 4.59
N ARG A 287 28.78 -0.28 5.81
CA ARG A 287 28.92 -1.14 6.99
C ARG A 287 28.12 -2.43 6.85
N ALA A 288 26.89 -2.35 6.37
CA ALA A 288 26.06 -3.53 6.10
C ALA A 288 26.75 -4.47 5.11
N ALA A 289 27.26 -3.95 3.99
CA ALA A 289 28.00 -4.74 3.00
C ALA A 289 29.25 -5.41 3.61
N ALA A 290 30.02 -4.68 4.41
CA ALA A 290 31.20 -5.20 5.08
C ALA A 290 30.86 -6.32 6.09
N ILE A 291 29.79 -6.16 6.87
CA ILE A 291 29.30 -7.16 7.83
C ILE A 291 28.84 -8.43 7.10
N LEU A 292 28.09 -8.29 6.00
CA LEU A 292 27.65 -9.44 5.18
C LEU A 292 28.84 -10.22 4.64
N LEU A 293 29.84 -9.53 4.07
CA LEU A 293 31.06 -10.17 3.55
C LEU A 293 31.83 -10.97 4.60
N GLN A 294 31.77 -10.55 5.87
CA GLN A 294 32.44 -11.25 6.97
C GLN A 294 31.63 -12.41 7.54
N ASN A 295 30.31 -12.23 7.69
CA ASN A 295 29.50 -13.10 8.53
C ASN A 295 28.51 -13.96 7.76
N ASP A 296 28.02 -13.50 6.61
CA ASP A 296 26.97 -14.22 5.89
C ASP A 296 27.56 -15.46 5.15
N PRO A 297 26.93 -16.65 5.27
CA PRO A 297 27.38 -17.88 4.61
C PRO A 297 27.51 -17.77 3.09
N TYR A 298 26.72 -16.91 2.44
CA TYR A 298 26.78 -16.65 1.00
C TYR A 298 28.19 -16.26 0.55
N PHE A 299 28.92 -15.51 1.38
CA PHE A 299 30.26 -15.01 1.07
C PHE A 299 31.40 -15.93 1.54
N ALA A 300 31.10 -17.12 2.07
CA ALA A 300 32.11 -18.02 2.62
C ALA A 300 33.25 -18.35 1.63
N ARG A 301 32.94 -18.47 0.34
CA ARG A 301 33.93 -18.82 -0.71
C ARG A 301 34.93 -17.72 -1.04
N VAL A 302 34.62 -16.46 -0.70
CA VAL A 302 35.51 -15.31 -0.93
C VAL A 302 36.00 -14.69 0.38
N ARG A 303 35.57 -15.25 1.52
CA ARG A 303 35.95 -14.80 2.86
C ARG A 303 37.46 -14.91 3.04
N GLY A 304 38.06 -13.89 3.66
CA GLY A 304 39.50 -13.83 3.88
C GLY A 304 40.34 -13.42 2.65
N ASN A 305 39.74 -13.19 1.48
CA ASN A 305 40.48 -12.64 0.34
C ASN A 305 41.10 -11.28 0.70
N ALA A 306 42.42 -11.13 0.52
CA ALA A 306 43.18 -9.95 0.94
C ALA A 306 42.69 -8.65 0.27
N ALA A 307 42.33 -8.70 -1.02
CA ALA A 307 41.83 -7.54 -1.74
C ALA A 307 40.46 -7.08 -1.24
N ILE A 308 39.60 -8.01 -0.80
CA ILE A 308 38.32 -7.67 -0.15
C ILE A 308 38.59 -7.06 1.23
N GLN A 309 39.46 -7.68 2.03
CA GLN A 309 39.79 -7.19 3.38
C GLN A 309 40.35 -5.76 3.35
N SER A 310 41.17 -5.43 2.36
CA SER A 310 41.70 -4.06 2.20
C SER A 310 40.61 -3.01 1.96
N VAL A 311 39.46 -3.40 1.39
CA VAL A 311 38.33 -2.50 1.08
C VAL A 311 37.43 -2.32 2.30
N ILE A 312 37.17 -3.38 3.06
CA ILE A 312 36.20 -3.33 4.18
C ILE A 312 36.81 -2.94 5.52
N ALA A 313 38.10 -3.19 5.75
CA ALA A 313 38.76 -2.90 7.03
C ALA A 313 38.64 -1.42 7.47
N PRO A 314 38.73 -0.40 6.60
CA PRO A 314 38.56 0.99 6.98
C PRO A 314 37.13 1.34 7.42
N ILE A 315 36.12 0.59 6.98
CA ILE A 315 34.70 0.87 7.22
C ILE A 315 34.23 0.31 8.57
N LEU A 316 34.88 -0.76 9.04
CA LEU A 316 34.56 -1.48 10.27
C LEU A 316 35.29 -0.93 11.51
N ARG A 317 36.19 0.04 11.33
CA ARG A 317 36.79 0.82 12.42
C ARG A 317 35.86 1.97 12.82
#